data_AF-A0A917P2W9-F1
#
_entry.id   AF-A0A917P2W9-F1
#
_cell.length_a   1.000
_cell.length_b   1.000
_cell.length_c   1.000
_cell.angle_alpha   90.00
_cell.angle_beta   90.00
_cell.angle_gamma   90.00
#
_symmetry.space_group_name_H-M   'P 1'
#
loop_
_entity.id
_entity.type
_entity.pdbx_description
1 polymer ?
#
loop_
_entity_poly.entity_id
_entity_poly.type
_entity_poly.pdbx_seq_one_letter_code
_entity_poly.pdbx_strand_id
1 'polypeptide(L)'
;MHDSDFRIVTRFQSEFRGLAEYYQLAYNRHRLGLLRWITERSLTKTLGHKNKISVNKVWNRYRATWQTPAGPRRGLQVKVERGKGKKPLVARWGGVSLARRTTRVTLKDELPVVWRKRPAELIDRLMSGRCELCKAQTEVEVHHIRRLSDLRPGSQVQQPDWAKQMASRRRKALIVCRDCHSGIHSGPSVRQDSVESTLESRVR
;
A
#
# COMPACT_ATOMS: atom_id res chain seq x y z
N MET A 1 2.86 -22.87 -21.57
CA MET A 1 3.49 -21.85 -20.70
C MET A 1 3.58 -20.53 -21.48
N HIS A 2 2.50 -19.75 -21.52
CA HIS A 2 2.32 -18.61 -22.45
C HIS A 2 2.71 -17.28 -21.82
N ASP A 3 3.95 -17.12 -21.35
CA ASP A 3 4.39 -15.82 -20.88
C ASP A 3 4.73 -14.92 -22.07
N SER A 4 4.23 -13.68 -22.11
CA SER A 4 4.49 -12.74 -23.21
C SER A 4 5.99 -12.39 -23.30
N ASP A 5 6.53 -12.11 -24.49
CA ASP A 5 7.95 -11.71 -24.67
C ASP A 5 8.33 -10.54 -23.75
N PHE A 6 7.37 -9.62 -23.59
CA PHE A 6 7.49 -8.49 -22.67
C PHE A 6 7.70 -8.94 -21.22
N ARG A 7 6.91 -9.90 -20.75
CA ARG A 7 6.98 -10.39 -19.35
C ARG A 7 8.27 -11.17 -19.10
N ILE A 8 8.72 -11.97 -20.07
CA ILE A 8 10.01 -12.67 -20.00
C ILE A 8 11.15 -11.66 -19.82
N VAL A 9 11.26 -10.67 -20.70
CA VAL A 9 12.33 -9.66 -20.61
C VAL A 9 12.23 -8.85 -19.32
N THR A 10 11.02 -8.47 -18.92
CA THR A 10 10.78 -7.72 -17.68
C THR A 10 11.23 -8.50 -16.44
N ARG A 11 10.90 -9.79 -16.38
CA ARG A 11 11.27 -10.66 -15.26
C ARG A 11 12.79 -10.76 -15.12
N PHE A 12 13.47 -11.16 -16.20
CA PHE A 12 14.94 -11.26 -16.22
C PHE A 12 15.60 -9.94 -15.81
N GLN A 13 15.14 -8.81 -16.37
CA GLN A 13 15.65 -7.49 -16.02
C GLN A 13 15.42 -7.15 -14.54
N SER A 14 14.26 -7.49 -13.99
CA SER A 14 13.93 -7.18 -12.59
C SER A 14 14.79 -7.98 -11.60
N GLU A 15 15.02 -9.27 -11.87
CA GLU A 15 15.87 -10.14 -11.06
C GLU A 15 17.33 -9.65 -11.09
N PHE A 16 17.87 -9.38 -12.28
CA PHE A 16 19.23 -8.86 -12.42
C PHE A 16 19.38 -7.47 -11.79
N ARG A 17 18.39 -6.59 -11.96
CA ARG A 17 18.40 -5.26 -11.33
C ARG A 17 18.42 -5.38 -9.81
N GLY A 18 17.63 -6.28 -9.22
CA GLY A 18 17.62 -6.51 -7.77
C GLY A 18 19.01 -6.87 -7.24
N LEU A 19 19.66 -7.85 -7.88
CA LEU A 19 21.03 -8.25 -7.52
C LEU A 19 22.04 -7.11 -7.71
N ALA A 20 21.97 -6.41 -8.83
CA ALA A 20 22.88 -5.31 -9.12
C ALA A 20 22.72 -4.14 -8.14
N GLU A 21 21.50 -3.80 -7.73
CA GLU A 21 21.24 -2.75 -6.73
C GLU A 21 21.65 -3.18 -5.32
N TYR A 22 21.41 -4.45 -4.95
CA TYR A 22 21.87 -4.98 -3.66
C TYR A 22 23.38 -4.84 -3.49
N TYR A 23 24.17 -5.17 -4.53
CA TYR A 23 25.62 -5.04 -4.53
C TYR A 23 26.14 -3.67 -5.02
N GLN A 24 25.34 -2.60 -4.92
CA GLN A 24 25.74 -1.30 -5.48
C GLN A 24 27.00 -0.69 -4.86
N LEU A 25 27.28 -1.00 -3.59
CA LEU A 25 28.42 -0.51 -2.81
C LEU A 25 29.65 -1.44 -2.87
N ALA A 26 29.44 -2.68 -3.34
CA ALA A 26 30.48 -3.71 -3.35
C ALA A 26 31.68 -3.28 -4.21
N TYR A 27 32.88 -3.47 -3.68
CA TYR A 27 34.12 -3.17 -4.40
C TYR A 27 34.26 -4.02 -5.68
N ASN A 28 33.89 -5.30 -5.59
CA ASN A 28 33.98 -6.27 -6.67
C ASN A 28 32.74 -6.32 -7.57
N ARG A 29 31.94 -5.24 -7.66
CA ARG A 29 30.72 -5.17 -8.50
C ARG A 29 30.96 -5.51 -9.98
N HIS A 30 32.17 -5.28 -10.49
CA HIS A 30 32.58 -5.66 -11.85
C HIS A 30 32.41 -7.17 -12.12
N ARG A 31 32.51 -8.04 -11.09
CA ARG A 31 32.31 -9.49 -11.22
C ARG A 31 30.88 -9.86 -11.62
N LEU A 32 29.90 -8.98 -11.37
CA LEU A 32 28.53 -9.15 -11.88
C LEU A 32 28.45 -9.08 -13.40
N GLY A 33 29.53 -8.70 -14.10
CA GLY A 33 29.63 -8.80 -15.56
C GLY A 33 29.47 -10.24 -16.05
N LEU A 34 30.01 -11.22 -15.33
CA LEU A 34 29.83 -12.64 -15.64
C LEU A 34 28.36 -13.05 -15.48
N LEU A 35 27.76 -12.68 -14.35
CA LEU A 35 26.34 -12.94 -14.10
C LEU A 35 25.47 -12.33 -15.21
N ARG A 36 25.72 -11.06 -15.57
CA ARG A 36 25.02 -10.39 -16.66
C ARG A 36 25.10 -11.19 -17.96
N TRP A 37 26.29 -11.67 -18.32
CA TRP A 37 26.51 -12.46 -19.53
C TRP A 37 25.75 -13.80 -19.49
N ILE A 38 25.77 -14.50 -18.35
CA ILE A 38 25.02 -15.75 -18.17
C ILE A 38 23.52 -15.50 -18.32
N THR A 39 22.99 -14.49 -17.63
CA THR A 39 21.57 -14.14 -17.67
C THR A 39 21.14 -13.71 -19.08
N GLU A 40 21.97 -12.99 -19.82
CA GLU A 40 21.75 -12.59 -21.21
C GLU A 40 21.72 -13.79 -22.17
N ARG A 41 22.63 -14.76 -21.99
CA ARG A 41 22.64 -16.01 -22.74
C ARG A 41 21.38 -16.83 -22.49
N SER A 42 20.95 -16.92 -21.22
CA SER A 42 19.71 -17.62 -20.84
C SER A 42 18.48 -16.92 -21.44
N LEU A 43 18.37 -15.60 -21.30
CA LEU A 43 17.26 -14.80 -21.84
C LEU A 43 17.11 -14.99 -23.36
N THR A 44 18.21 -14.87 -24.10
CA THR A 44 18.19 -15.02 -25.56
C THR A 44 17.83 -16.43 -26.01
N LYS A 45 18.28 -17.46 -25.28
CA LYS A 45 17.85 -18.84 -25.52
C LYS A 45 16.36 -19.05 -25.22
N THR A 46 15.83 -18.48 -24.14
CA THR A 46 14.41 -18.57 -23.79
C THR A 46 13.54 -17.92 -24.86
N LEU A 47 13.89 -16.71 -25.31
CA LEU A 47 13.20 -16.03 -26.41
C LEU A 47 13.32 -16.79 -27.73
N GLY A 48 14.51 -17.34 -28.02
CA GLY A 48 14.77 -18.13 -29.22
C GLY A 48 13.91 -19.39 -29.28
N HIS A 49 13.88 -20.15 -28.19
CA HIS A 49 13.07 -21.36 -28.07
C HIS A 49 11.57 -21.05 -28.21
N LYS A 50 11.08 -20.02 -27.51
CA LYS A 50 9.67 -19.63 -27.57
C LYS A 50 9.23 -19.25 -28.98
N ASN A 51 10.05 -18.46 -29.67
CA ASN A 51 9.70 -17.92 -30.99
C ASN A 51 10.20 -18.80 -32.15
N LYS A 52 10.78 -19.98 -31.84
CA LYS A 52 11.40 -20.92 -32.81
C LYS A 52 12.44 -20.24 -33.72
N ILE A 53 13.26 -19.37 -33.15
CA ILE A 53 14.31 -18.62 -33.85
C ILE A 53 15.67 -18.85 -33.20
N SER A 54 16.75 -18.73 -34.01
CA SER A 54 18.11 -18.80 -33.49
C SER A 54 18.45 -17.56 -32.65
N VAL A 55 19.43 -17.70 -31.75
CA VAL A 55 19.90 -16.60 -30.88
C VAL A 55 20.32 -15.37 -31.69
N ASN A 56 20.95 -15.56 -32.86
CA ASN A 56 21.31 -14.46 -33.76
C ASN A 56 20.07 -13.71 -34.29
N LYS A 57 19.00 -14.44 -34.64
CA LYS A 57 17.73 -13.83 -35.06
C LYS A 57 17.05 -13.08 -33.91
N VAL A 58 17.15 -13.57 -32.66
CA VAL A 58 16.68 -12.83 -31.46
C VAL A 58 17.39 -11.49 -31.35
N TRP A 59 18.73 -11.49 -31.46
CA TRP A 59 19.51 -10.25 -31.43
C TRP A 59 19.12 -9.28 -32.53
N ASN A 60 18.97 -9.75 -33.76
CA ASN A 60 18.57 -8.90 -34.87
C ASN A 60 17.17 -8.29 -34.67
N ARG A 61 16.24 -9.04 -34.06
CA ARG A 61 14.85 -8.62 -33.83
C ARG A 61 14.69 -7.63 -32.68
N TYR A 62 15.39 -7.86 -31.57
CA TYR A 62 15.16 -7.12 -30.32
C TYR A 62 16.30 -6.17 -29.94
N ARG A 63 17.42 -6.13 -30.68
CA ARG A 63 18.51 -5.18 -30.36
C ARG A 63 17.99 -3.74 -30.40
N ALA A 64 18.31 -2.98 -29.37
CA ALA A 64 18.10 -1.55 -29.36
C ALA A 64 19.19 -0.86 -28.55
N THR A 65 19.42 0.41 -28.89
CA THR A 65 20.31 1.30 -28.16
C THR A 65 19.46 2.41 -27.56
N TRP A 66 19.67 2.73 -26.28
CA TRP A 66 19.01 3.85 -25.62
C TRP A 66 19.96 4.62 -24.72
N GLN A 67 19.63 5.88 -24.50
CA GLN A 67 20.37 6.73 -23.58
C GLN A 67 20.07 6.33 -22.12
N THR A 68 21.12 6.18 -21.33
CA THR A 68 21.08 5.91 -19.88
C THR A 68 21.88 7.02 -19.18
N PRO A 69 21.63 7.34 -17.90
CA PRO A 69 22.43 8.34 -17.17
C PRO A 69 23.95 8.07 -17.16
N ALA A 70 24.37 6.83 -17.44
CA ALA A 70 25.77 6.41 -17.54
C ALA A 70 26.27 6.26 -19.00
N GLY A 71 25.57 6.86 -19.98
CA GLY A 71 25.89 6.79 -21.41
C GLY A 71 24.98 5.86 -22.23
N PRO A 72 25.17 5.82 -23.56
CA PRO A 72 24.39 4.98 -24.45
C PRO A 72 24.65 3.50 -24.16
N ARG A 73 23.58 2.71 -24.01
CA ARG A 73 23.65 1.28 -23.71
C ARG A 73 22.91 0.50 -24.79
N ARG A 74 23.57 -0.55 -25.30
CA ARG A 74 22.98 -1.52 -26.21
C ARG A 74 22.45 -2.71 -25.41
N GLY A 75 21.25 -3.17 -25.77
CA GLY A 75 20.65 -4.35 -25.16
C GLY A 75 19.44 -4.83 -25.94
N LEU A 76 18.58 -5.60 -25.29
CA LEU A 76 17.35 -6.12 -25.90
C LEU A 76 16.15 -5.27 -25.45
N GLN A 77 15.30 -4.89 -26.40
CA GLN A 77 14.10 -4.11 -26.14
C GLN A 77 12.89 -4.78 -26.80
N VAL A 78 11.83 -4.94 -26.00
CA VAL A 78 10.52 -5.38 -26.48
C VAL A 78 9.54 -4.23 -26.29
N LYS A 79 8.92 -3.79 -27.38
CA LYS A 79 7.84 -2.80 -27.36
C LYS A 79 6.53 -3.52 -27.62
N VAL A 80 5.57 -3.34 -26.73
CA VAL A 80 4.19 -3.82 -26.90
C VAL A 80 3.30 -2.59 -26.95
N GLU A 81 2.66 -2.39 -28.10
CA GLU A 81 1.70 -1.31 -28.28
C GLU A 81 0.46 -1.58 -27.42
N ARG A 82 -0.05 -0.52 -26.80
CA ARG A 82 -1.30 -0.54 -26.05
C ARG A 82 -2.28 0.33 -26.84
N GLY A 83 -3.55 -0.07 -26.90
CA GLY A 83 -4.58 0.57 -27.75
C GLY A 83 -4.66 2.10 -27.67
N LYS A 84 -5.36 2.71 -28.64
CA LYS A 84 -5.37 4.17 -28.96
C LYS A 84 -5.13 5.07 -27.74
N GLY A 85 -3.98 5.76 -27.73
CA GLY A 85 -3.63 6.83 -26.79
C GLY A 85 -2.77 6.43 -25.57
N LYS A 86 -2.53 5.14 -25.31
CA LYS A 86 -1.70 4.72 -24.16
C LYS A 86 -0.24 4.55 -24.56
N LYS A 87 0.68 5.04 -23.72
CA LYS A 87 2.13 4.86 -23.94
C LYS A 87 2.46 3.36 -24.09
N PRO A 88 3.29 2.98 -25.09
CA PRO A 88 3.64 1.59 -25.33
C PRO A 88 4.39 1.03 -24.12
N LEU A 89 4.15 -0.26 -23.84
CA LEU A 89 4.90 -0.98 -22.82
C LEU A 89 6.27 -1.32 -23.37
N VAL A 90 7.31 -0.87 -22.68
CA VAL A 90 8.69 -1.06 -23.10
C VAL A 90 9.46 -1.85 -22.05
N ALA A 91 9.82 -3.08 -22.37
CA ALA A 91 10.74 -3.89 -21.57
C ALA A 91 12.15 -3.73 -22.16
N ARG A 92 13.15 -3.54 -21.29
CA ARG A 92 14.56 -3.37 -21.68
C ARG A 92 15.45 -4.26 -20.84
N TRP A 93 16.37 -4.97 -21.47
CA TRP A 93 17.43 -5.75 -20.84
C TRP A 93 18.79 -5.08 -21.05
N GLY A 94 19.63 -5.02 -20.01
CA GLY A 94 21.02 -4.53 -20.14
C GLY A 94 21.23 -3.04 -19.85
N GLY A 95 20.21 -2.36 -19.33
CA GLY A 95 20.30 -0.93 -18.95
C GLY A 95 21.01 -0.67 -17.61
N VAL A 96 21.21 -1.69 -16.77
CA VAL A 96 21.76 -1.51 -15.42
C VAL A 96 23.26 -1.25 -15.46
N SER A 97 23.72 -0.19 -14.80
CA SER A 97 25.14 0.12 -14.69
C SER A 97 25.82 -0.75 -13.65
N LEU A 98 26.93 -1.38 -14.01
CA LEU A 98 27.78 -2.14 -13.10
C LEU A 98 28.93 -1.30 -12.53
N ALA A 99 28.99 0.00 -12.86
CA ALA A 99 29.90 0.92 -12.20
C ALA A 99 29.59 0.97 -10.71
N ARG A 100 30.63 0.94 -9.87
CA ARG A 100 30.48 1.11 -8.43
C ARG A 100 29.90 2.50 -8.16
N ARG A 101 28.85 2.57 -7.35
CA ARG A 101 28.33 3.86 -6.89
C ARG A 101 29.09 4.24 -5.62
N THR A 102 30.06 5.14 -5.77
CA THR A 102 30.80 5.75 -4.65
C THR A 102 30.16 7.07 -4.22
N THR A 103 29.18 7.57 -4.98
CA THR A 103 28.45 8.79 -4.64
C THR A 103 27.79 8.61 -3.27
N ARG A 104 28.17 9.45 -2.30
CA ARG A 104 27.45 9.55 -1.03
C ARG A 104 26.02 9.93 -1.34
N VAL A 105 25.11 8.97 -1.27
CA VAL A 105 23.69 9.27 -1.28
C VAL A 105 23.41 9.86 0.09
N THR A 106 23.05 11.14 0.15
CA THR A 106 22.47 11.70 1.36
C THR A 106 21.23 10.88 1.66
N LEU A 107 21.32 10.02 2.68
CA LEU A 107 20.16 9.33 3.22
C LEU A 107 19.24 10.43 3.73
N LYS A 108 18.21 10.77 2.96
CA LYS A 108 17.09 11.54 3.47
C LYS A 108 16.29 10.55 4.31
N ASP A 109 16.49 10.60 5.62
CA ASP A 109 15.67 9.84 6.59
C ASP A 109 14.21 10.33 6.63
N GLU A 110 13.88 11.32 5.80
CA GLU A 110 12.50 11.69 5.50
C GLU A 110 11.78 10.50 4.84
N LEU A 111 11.03 9.78 5.67
CA LEU A 111 10.10 8.76 5.22
C LEU A 111 9.20 9.33 4.10
N PRO A 112 9.05 8.62 2.96
CA PRO A 112 8.18 9.07 1.87
C PRO A 112 6.79 9.39 2.42
N VAL A 113 6.11 10.43 1.90
CA VAL A 113 4.81 10.91 2.41
C VAL A 113 3.76 9.79 2.56
N VAL A 114 3.85 8.72 1.76
CA VAL A 114 3.01 7.51 1.88
C VAL A 114 3.10 6.83 3.26
N TRP A 115 4.26 6.93 3.91
CA TRP A 115 4.55 6.41 5.25
C TRP A 115 4.25 7.41 6.37
N ARG A 116 3.95 8.67 6.06
CA ARG A 116 3.26 9.53 7.02
C ARG A 116 1.85 8.96 7.13
N LYS A 117 1.69 8.00 8.04
CA LYS A 117 0.38 7.51 8.47
C LYS A 117 -0.42 8.77 8.76
N ARG A 118 -1.47 9.04 7.98
CA ARG A 118 -2.53 9.95 8.45
C ARG A 118 -2.83 9.51 9.88
N PRO A 119 -2.99 10.43 10.85
CA PRO A 119 -3.40 10.03 12.19
C PRO A 119 -4.56 9.05 12.03
N ALA A 120 -4.44 7.89 12.68
CA ALA A 120 -5.48 6.89 12.56
C ALA A 120 -6.78 7.58 12.97
N GLU A 121 -7.82 7.51 12.15
CA GLU A 121 -9.08 8.26 12.33
C GLU A 121 -9.65 8.18 13.76
N LEU A 122 -9.36 7.10 14.48
CA LEU A 122 -9.67 6.94 15.90
C LEU A 122 -9.04 8.01 16.81
N ILE A 123 -7.77 8.38 16.56
CA ILE A 123 -7.05 9.42 17.30
C ILE A 123 -7.73 10.76 17.07
N ASP A 124 -8.04 11.13 15.84
CA ASP A 124 -8.72 12.40 15.54
C ASP A 124 -10.09 12.47 16.24
N ARG A 125 -10.84 11.37 16.22
CA ARG A 125 -12.13 11.28 16.93
C ARG A 125 -11.95 11.37 18.45
N LEU A 126 -10.92 10.75 19.02
CA LEU A 126 -10.64 10.81 20.46
C LEU A 126 -10.28 12.24 20.88
N MET A 127 -9.43 12.91 20.09
CA MET A 127 -9.02 14.30 20.31
C MET A 127 -10.18 15.30 20.18
N SER A 128 -11.27 14.93 19.47
CA SER A 128 -12.47 15.76 19.41
C SER A 128 -13.22 15.88 20.75
N GLY A 129 -12.93 15.01 21.72
CA GLY A 129 -13.50 15.08 23.07
C GLY A 129 -15.03 14.93 23.13
N ARG A 130 -15.64 14.34 22.09
CA ARG A 130 -17.10 14.26 21.94
C ARG A 130 -17.58 12.82 21.99
N CYS A 131 -18.54 12.53 22.85
CA CYS A 131 -19.20 11.23 22.91
C CYS A 131 -20.00 10.99 21.62
N GLU A 132 -19.85 9.84 20.98
CA GLU A 132 -20.56 9.55 19.72
C GLU A 132 -22.00 9.11 19.91
N LEU A 133 -22.38 8.72 21.14
CA LEU A 133 -23.74 8.33 21.51
C LEU A 133 -24.57 9.54 21.92
N CYS A 134 -24.22 10.18 23.04
CA CYS A 134 -24.97 11.32 23.58
C CYS A 134 -24.51 12.68 23.05
N LYS A 135 -23.45 12.74 22.25
CA LYS A 135 -22.89 14.00 21.67
C LYS A 135 -22.39 15.02 22.70
N ALA A 136 -22.32 14.68 23.98
CA ALA A 136 -21.75 15.52 25.03
C ALA A 136 -20.23 15.70 24.85
N GLN A 137 -19.71 16.85 25.27
CA GLN A 137 -18.28 17.16 25.26
C GLN A 137 -17.73 17.03 26.68
N THR A 138 -17.24 15.85 27.01
CA THR A 138 -16.79 15.46 28.35
C THR A 138 -15.55 14.57 28.25
N GLU A 139 -15.02 14.10 29.37
CA GLU A 139 -13.96 13.09 29.36
C GLU A 139 -14.46 11.80 28.67
N VAL A 140 -13.76 11.40 27.61
CA VAL A 140 -14.16 10.31 26.72
C VAL A 140 -13.20 9.13 26.78
N GLU A 141 -13.76 7.93 26.66
CA GLU A 141 -13.07 6.64 26.65
C GLU A 141 -13.38 5.88 25.35
N VAL A 142 -12.50 4.95 24.97
CA VAL A 142 -12.69 4.13 23.77
C VAL A 142 -13.27 2.77 24.15
N HIS A 143 -14.55 2.58 23.81
CA HIS A 143 -15.19 1.27 23.86
C HIS A 143 -14.80 0.45 22.63
N HIS A 144 -14.26 -0.75 22.83
CA HIS A 144 -13.78 -1.61 21.75
C HIS A 144 -14.40 -3.02 21.80
N ILE A 145 -14.65 -3.59 20.63
CA ILE A 145 -15.28 -4.92 20.49
C ILE A 145 -14.36 -5.84 19.70
N ARG A 146 -14.41 -7.13 20.03
CA ARG A 146 -13.56 -8.16 19.41
C ARG A 146 -13.83 -8.32 17.91
N ARG A 147 -15.10 -8.51 17.50
CA ARG A 147 -15.48 -8.70 16.09
C ARG A 147 -16.79 -7.98 15.76
N LEU A 148 -16.87 -7.45 14.53
CA LEU A 148 -18.11 -6.83 14.02
C LEU A 148 -19.23 -7.84 13.77
N SER A 149 -18.87 -9.12 13.59
CA SER A 149 -19.83 -10.22 13.51
C SER A 149 -20.66 -10.37 14.78
N ASP A 150 -20.11 -9.96 15.92
CA ASP A 150 -20.73 -10.11 17.23
C ASP A 150 -21.86 -9.08 17.43
N LEU A 151 -21.94 -8.08 16.54
CA LEU A 151 -23.02 -7.09 16.46
C LEU A 151 -24.18 -7.52 15.55
N ARG A 152 -24.10 -8.70 14.92
CA ARG A 152 -25.19 -9.19 14.05
C ARG A 152 -26.39 -9.59 14.91
N PRO A 153 -27.62 -9.28 14.48
CA PRO A 153 -28.81 -9.64 15.24
C PRO A 153 -28.96 -11.16 15.28
N GLY A 154 -28.52 -11.77 16.38
CA GLY A 154 -28.95 -13.09 16.80
C GLY A 154 -30.04 -12.91 17.85
N SER A 155 -31.28 -13.23 17.50
CA SER A 155 -32.47 -13.33 18.38
C SER A 155 -32.89 -12.12 19.25
N GLN A 156 -32.20 -10.97 19.22
CA GLN A 156 -32.62 -9.79 19.98
C GLN A 156 -33.50 -8.87 19.12
N VAL A 157 -34.78 -8.74 19.52
CA VAL A 157 -35.83 -7.97 18.84
C VAL A 157 -35.52 -6.47 18.76
N GLN A 158 -34.65 -5.94 19.63
CA GLN A 158 -34.14 -4.57 19.56
C GLN A 158 -32.64 -4.56 19.87
N GLN A 159 -31.82 -4.17 18.88
CA GLN A 159 -30.40 -3.93 19.11
C GLN A 159 -30.20 -2.63 19.89
N PRO A 160 -29.29 -2.58 20.87
CA PRO A 160 -28.96 -1.34 21.57
C PRO A 160 -28.31 -0.34 20.60
N ASP A 161 -28.51 0.96 20.84
CA ASP A 161 -28.14 1.99 19.87
C ASP A 161 -26.64 2.08 19.59
N TRP A 162 -25.81 1.73 20.59
CA TRP A 162 -24.37 1.62 20.41
C TRP A 162 -23.99 0.52 19.40
N ALA A 163 -24.70 -0.60 19.39
CA ALA A 163 -24.44 -1.72 18.47
C ALA A 163 -24.83 -1.34 17.04
N LYS A 164 -25.98 -0.65 16.86
CA LYS A 164 -26.42 -0.11 15.56
C LYS A 164 -25.40 0.88 15.00
N GLN A 165 -24.86 1.77 15.84
CA GLN A 165 -23.90 2.79 15.41
C GLN A 165 -22.56 2.17 15.01
N MET A 166 -22.07 1.16 15.74
CA MET A 166 -20.85 0.44 15.39
C MET A 166 -21.01 -0.42 14.12
N ALA A 167 -22.18 -1.05 13.93
CA ALA A 167 -22.51 -1.85 12.76
C ALA A 167 -22.63 -1.00 11.48
N SER A 168 -23.34 0.14 11.55
CA SER A 168 -23.50 1.06 10.42
C SER A 168 -22.16 1.66 9.96
N ARG A 169 -21.31 2.07 10.91
CA ARG A 169 -19.97 2.59 10.62
C ARG A 169 -18.97 1.50 10.24
N ARG A 170 -19.29 0.22 10.48
CA ARG A 170 -18.40 -0.94 10.35
C ARG A 170 -17.06 -0.74 11.07
N ARG A 171 -17.11 -0.23 12.32
CA ARG A 171 -15.93 0.08 13.15
C ARG A 171 -16.00 -0.62 14.49
N LYS A 172 -14.85 -1.17 14.92
CA LYS A 172 -14.72 -1.90 16.19
C LYS A 172 -14.50 -1.01 17.42
N ALA A 173 -14.37 0.30 17.23
CA ALA A 173 -14.08 1.26 18.28
C ALA A 173 -15.08 2.44 18.23
N LEU A 174 -15.68 2.72 19.39
CA LEU A 174 -16.66 3.78 19.64
C LEU A 174 -16.12 4.68 20.76
N ILE A 175 -16.24 5.99 20.60
CA ILE A 175 -15.79 6.96 21.62
C ILE A 175 -17.01 7.38 22.43
N VAL A 176 -16.95 7.19 23.74
CA VAL A 176 -18.08 7.32 24.65
C VAL A 176 -17.65 8.01 25.93
N CYS A 177 -18.54 8.77 26.57
CA CYS A 177 -18.29 9.24 27.93
C CYS A 177 -18.39 8.08 28.94
N ARG A 178 -17.86 8.26 30.16
CA ARG A 178 -17.91 7.25 31.24
C ARG A 178 -19.30 6.70 31.50
N ASP A 179 -20.30 7.55 31.42
CA ASP A 179 -21.70 7.19 31.64
C ASP A 179 -22.24 6.23 30.58
N CYS A 180 -22.03 6.56 29.31
CA CYS A 180 -22.41 5.70 28.21
C CYS A 180 -21.56 4.42 28.20
N HIS A 181 -20.29 4.51 28.61
CA HIS A 181 -19.42 3.34 28.72
C HIS A 181 -19.93 2.34 29.76
N SER A 182 -20.31 2.84 30.95
CA SER A 182 -20.96 2.04 31.99
C SER A 182 -22.29 1.44 31.51
N GLY A 183 -23.13 2.22 30.80
CA GLY A 183 -24.40 1.73 30.24
C GLY A 183 -24.24 0.63 29.18
N ILE A 184 -23.08 0.52 28.52
CA ILE A 184 -22.79 -0.59 27.60
C ILE A 184 -22.47 -1.87 28.37
N HIS A 185 -21.73 -1.78 29.48
CA HIS A 185 -21.32 -2.94 30.29
C HIS A 185 -22.39 -3.42 31.26
N SER A 186 -23.21 -2.52 31.79
CA SER A 186 -24.19 -2.81 32.85
C SER A 186 -25.59 -3.16 32.33
N GLY A 187 -25.81 -3.23 31.01
CA GLY A 187 -27.16 -3.25 30.43
C GLY A 187 -27.86 -1.88 30.57
N PRO A 188 -29.03 -1.67 29.94
CA PRO A 188 -29.62 -0.34 29.81
C PRO A 188 -29.99 0.23 31.19
N SER A 189 -29.16 1.13 31.70
CA SER A 189 -29.54 2.03 32.78
C SER A 189 -30.40 3.12 32.16
N VAL A 190 -31.68 3.13 32.51
CA VAL A 190 -32.61 4.22 32.21
C VAL A 190 -32.03 5.48 32.82
N ARG A 191 -31.50 6.39 32.00
CA ARG A 191 -31.32 7.78 32.41
C ARG A 191 -32.65 8.48 32.18
N GLN A 192 -33.28 8.87 33.28
CA GLN A 192 -34.40 9.78 33.29
C GLN A 192 -33.94 11.09 32.64
N ASP A 193 -34.66 11.50 31.60
CA ASP A 193 -34.56 12.85 31.06
C ASP A 193 -34.97 13.82 32.16
N SER A 194 -34.00 14.49 32.79
CA SER A 194 -34.28 15.70 33.56
C SER A 194 -34.54 16.82 32.56
N VAL A 195 -35.78 16.89 32.06
CA VAL A 195 -36.29 18.10 31.41
C VAL A 195 -36.39 19.15 32.52
N GLU A 196 -35.64 20.23 32.35
CA GLU A 196 -35.63 21.40 33.22
C GLU A 196 -37.05 21.89 33.50
N SER A 197 -37.50 21.77 34.76
CA SER A 197 -38.62 22.56 35.25
C SER A 197 -38.14 23.99 35.44
N THR A 198 -38.47 24.88 34.52
CA THR A 198 -38.37 26.32 34.71
C THR A 198 -39.34 26.74 35.83
N LEU A 199 -38.81 26.84 37.05
CA LEU A 199 -39.41 27.62 38.14
C LEU A 199 -38.96 29.08 37.98
N GLU A 200 -39.69 29.86 37.19
CA GLU A 200 -39.70 31.31 37.37
C GLU A 200 -40.80 31.66 38.37
N SER A 201 -40.38 32.12 39.54
CA SER A 201 -41.26 32.57 40.61
C SER A 201 -41.10 34.07 40.85
N ARG A 202 -42.26 34.75 40.85
CA ARG A 202 -42.58 36.06 41.48
C ARG A 202 -42.09 37.28 40.68
N VAL A 203 -42.84 38.37 40.51
CA VAL A 203 -43.59 39.18 41.49
C VAL A 203 -44.62 40.07 40.75
N ARG A 204 -45.85 40.16 41.25
CA ARG A 204 -46.66 41.40 41.31
C ARG A 204 -47.45 41.37 42.62
#